data_AF-A0A2N0VIX0-F1
#
_entry.id   AF-A0A2N0VIX0-F1
#
_cell.length_a   1.000
_cell.length_b   1.000
_cell.length_c   1.000
_cell.angle_alpha   90.00
_cell.angle_beta   90.00
_cell.angle_gamma   90.00
#
_symmetry.space_group_name_H-M   'P 1'
#
loop_
_entity.id
_entity.type
_entity.pdbx_description
1 polymer ?
#
loop_
_entity_poly.entity_id
_entity_poly.type
_entity_poly.pdbx_seq_one_letter_code
_entity_poly.pdbx_strand_id
1 'polypeptide(L)'
;MDEQERLKLAKKRRLEQKKKEELNRLKRELKTGEQKNRQQEIREQHTGKYTDRILIFIVTVAILNVFYFLVRYLFNVFFGVGAGMLGLSISMLDPIVQVLILGAGIISAVRNRSVLDDIIGRV
;
A
#
# COMPACT_ATOMS: atom_id res chain seq x y z
N MET A 1 -40.88 24.10 33.45
CA MET A 1 -39.62 23.42 33.12
C MET A 1 -38.57 24.49 33.02
N ASP A 2 -37.74 24.60 34.05
CA ASP A 2 -36.81 25.71 34.21
C ASP A 2 -35.72 25.69 33.15
N GLU A 3 -35.26 26.89 32.78
CA GLU A 3 -34.23 27.08 31.76
C GLU A 3 -32.93 26.33 32.09
N GLN A 4 -32.64 26.19 33.39
CA GLN A 4 -31.53 25.39 33.90
C GLN A 4 -31.72 23.88 33.72
N GLU A 5 -32.96 23.38 33.83
CA GLU A 5 -33.26 21.96 33.57
C GLU A 5 -33.11 21.62 32.09
N ARG A 6 -33.53 22.53 31.19
CA ARG A 6 -33.34 22.38 29.74
C ARG A 6 -31.87 22.34 29.35
N LEU A 7 -31.04 23.19 29.95
CA LEU A 7 -29.59 23.19 29.75
C LEU A 7 -28.93 21.89 30.25
N LYS A 8 -29.32 21.38 31.42
CA LYS A 8 -28.81 20.10 31.95
C LYS A 8 -29.22 18.92 31.07
N LEU A 9 -30.45 18.89 30.58
CA LEU A 9 -30.95 17.84 29.68
C LEU A 9 -30.23 17.85 28.34
N ALA A 10 -30.00 19.03 27.76
CA ALA A 10 -29.23 19.19 26.52
C ALA A 10 -27.77 18.73 26.69
N LYS A 11 -27.14 19.07 27.82
CA LYS A 11 -25.76 18.65 28.13
C LYS A 11 -25.66 17.13 28.29
N LYS A 12 -26.64 16.50 28.94
CA LYS A 12 -26.71 15.04 29.12
C LYS A 12 -26.88 14.29 27.79
N ARG A 13 -27.80 14.76 26.92
CA ARG A 13 -28.01 14.18 25.58
C ARG A 13 -26.76 14.27 24.68
N ARG A 14 -26.05 15.40 24.72
CA ARG A 14 -24.78 15.55 23.98
C ARG A 14 -23.70 14.59 24.48
N LEU A 15 -23.64 14.35 25.78
CA LEU A 15 -22.65 13.46 26.38
C LEU A 15 -22.94 11.98 26.05
N GLU A 16 -24.22 11.60 26.02
CA GLU A 16 -24.65 10.26 25.57
C GLU A 16 -24.38 10.03 24.08
N GLN A 17 -24.62 11.03 23.22
CA GLN A 17 -24.29 10.95 21.80
C GLN A 17 -22.78 10.78 21.58
N LYS A 18 -21.94 11.57 22.27
CA LYS A 18 -20.48 11.42 22.20
C LYS A 18 -20.01 10.03 22.61
N LYS A 19 -20.52 9.48 23.73
CA LYS A 19 -20.19 8.12 24.17
C LYS A 19 -20.60 7.06 23.14
N LYS A 20 -21.74 7.25 22.47
CA LYS A 20 -22.25 6.30 21.47
C LYS A 20 -21.41 6.33 20.19
N GLU A 21 -20.96 7.52 19.76
CA GLU A 21 -20.03 7.68 18.64
C GLU A 21 -18.67 7.07 18.93
N GLU A 22 -18.13 7.31 20.13
CA GLU A 22 -16.85 6.76 20.58
C GLU A 22 -16.90 5.24 20.66
N LEU A 23 -17.98 4.67 21.20
CA LEU A 23 -18.21 3.22 21.22
C LEU A 23 -18.30 2.61 19.82
N ASN A 24 -18.99 3.29 18.89
CA ASN A 24 -19.07 2.84 17.50
C ASN A 24 -17.71 2.93 16.79
N ARG A 25 -16.91 3.95 17.09
CA ARG A 25 -15.54 4.09 16.57
C ARG A 25 -14.64 2.97 17.09
N LEU A 26 -14.64 2.74 18.41
CA LEU A 26 -13.91 1.63 19.05
C LEU A 26 -14.34 0.27 18.48
N LYS A 27 -15.64 0.03 18.30
CA LYS A 27 -16.14 -1.21 17.66
C LYS A 27 -15.65 -1.37 16.22
N ARG A 28 -15.59 -0.29 15.44
CA ARG A 28 -15.05 -0.32 14.08
C ARG A 28 -13.56 -0.64 14.10
N GLU A 29 -12.78 0.02 14.96
CA GLU A 29 -11.35 -0.22 15.09
C GLU A 29 -11.07 -1.68 15.51
N LEU A 30 -11.79 -2.22 16.50
CA LEU A 30 -11.72 -3.62 16.91
C LEU A 30 -12.06 -4.59 15.78
N LYS A 31 -13.17 -4.35 15.07
CA LYS A 31 -13.60 -5.21 13.95
C LYS A 31 -12.59 -5.19 12.80
N THR A 32 -11.93 -4.07 12.58
CA THR A 32 -10.88 -3.92 11.56
C THR A 32 -9.59 -4.64 11.97
N GLY A 33 -9.23 -4.59 13.27
CA GLY A 33 -8.11 -5.32 13.84
C GLY A 33 -8.31 -6.85 13.80
N GLU A 34 -9.50 -7.33 14.18
CA GLU A 34 -9.84 -8.75 14.12
C GLU A 34 -9.83 -9.30 12.69
N GLN A 35 -10.30 -8.53 11.70
CA GLN A 35 -10.23 -8.96 10.30
C GLN A 35 -8.80 -9.11 9.79
N LYS A 36 -7.89 -8.20 10.19
CA LYS A 36 -6.47 -8.31 9.85
C LYS A 36 -5.82 -9.53 10.51
N ASN A 37 -6.14 -9.79 11.78
CA ASN A 37 -5.63 -10.96 12.49
C ASN A 37 -6.15 -12.27 11.91
N ARG A 38 -7.45 -12.36 11.55
CA ARG A 38 -8.00 -13.56 10.89
C ARG A 38 -7.38 -13.80 9.52
N GLN A 39 -7.13 -12.75 8.73
CA GLN A 39 -6.42 -12.89 7.46
C GLN A 39 -4.96 -13.34 7.66
N GLN A 40 -4.29 -12.89 8.72
CA GLN A 40 -2.97 -13.39 9.09
C GLN A 40 -3.00 -14.85 9.56
N GLU A 41 -3.96 -15.26 10.38
CA GLU A 41 -4.09 -16.66 10.81
C GLU A 41 -4.36 -17.61 9.64
N ILE A 42 -5.25 -17.23 8.71
CA ILE A 42 -5.53 -18.04 7.51
C ILE A 42 -4.28 -18.13 6.62
N ARG A 43 -3.49 -17.06 6.52
CA ARG A 43 -2.21 -17.07 5.78
C ARG A 43 -1.15 -17.92 6.47
N GLU A 44 -1.02 -17.84 7.78
CA GLU A 44 -0.04 -18.61 8.56
C GLU A 44 -0.35 -20.11 8.57
N GLN A 45 -1.63 -20.51 8.53
CA GLN A 45 -2.04 -21.92 8.47
C GLN A 45 -1.75 -22.58 7.11
N HIS A 46 -1.79 -21.82 6.00
CA HIS A 46 -1.66 -22.37 4.65
C HIS A 46 -0.32 -22.06 3.96
N THR A 47 0.44 -21.10 4.45
CA THR A 47 1.68 -20.65 3.80
C THR A 47 2.73 -20.38 4.86
N GLY A 48 3.85 -21.12 4.82
CA GLY A 48 4.98 -20.86 5.71
C GLY A 48 5.43 -19.39 5.60
N LYS A 49 5.78 -18.76 6.74
CA LYS A 49 6.18 -17.34 6.84
C LYS A 49 7.20 -16.86 5.80
N TYR A 50 8.01 -17.77 5.27
CA TYR A 50 9.01 -17.49 4.24
C TYR A 50 8.43 -17.48 2.82
N THR A 51 7.44 -18.33 2.54
CA THR A 51 6.79 -18.43 1.24
C THR A 51 6.03 -17.14 0.91
N ASP A 52 5.35 -16.53 1.88
CA ASP A 52 4.61 -15.28 1.67
C ASP A 52 5.56 -14.11 1.34
N ARG A 53 6.72 -14.04 2.02
CA ARG A 53 7.76 -13.03 1.73
C ARG A 53 8.34 -13.16 0.32
N ILE A 54 8.62 -14.40 -0.10
CA ILE A 54 9.14 -14.69 -1.43
C ILE A 54 8.08 -14.38 -2.48
N LEU A 55 6.80 -14.69 -2.22
CA LEU A 55 5.71 -14.37 -3.10
C LEU A 55 5.57 -12.85 -3.28
N ILE A 56 5.58 -12.09 -2.18
CA ILE A 56 5.55 -10.62 -2.20
C ILE A 56 6.74 -10.06 -2.99
N PHE A 57 7.94 -10.61 -2.80
CA PHE A 57 9.13 -10.23 -3.56
C PHE A 57 8.93 -10.45 -5.07
N ILE A 58 8.57 -11.67 -5.48
CA ILE A 58 8.41 -12.05 -6.88
C ILE A 58 7.32 -11.21 -7.55
N VAL A 59 6.17 -11.02 -6.88
CA VAL A 59 5.07 -10.22 -7.42
C VAL A 59 5.49 -8.75 -7.57
N THR A 60 6.19 -8.18 -6.58
CA THR A 60 6.69 -6.79 -6.65
C THR A 60 7.67 -6.62 -7.81
N VAL A 61 8.64 -7.53 -7.93
CA VAL A 61 9.67 -7.49 -8.99
C VAL A 61 9.04 -7.70 -10.38
N ALA A 62 8.07 -8.61 -10.51
CA ALA A 62 7.37 -8.86 -11.76
C ALA A 62 6.62 -7.61 -12.24
N ILE A 63 5.84 -6.97 -11.35
CA ILE A 63 5.07 -5.76 -11.68
C ILE A 63 6.00 -4.62 -12.07
N LEU A 64 7.09 -4.40 -11.33
CA LEU A 64 8.07 -3.35 -11.65
C LEU A 64 8.76 -3.58 -13.00
N ASN A 65 9.08 -4.83 -13.34
CA ASN A 65 9.63 -5.17 -14.65
C ASN A 65 8.64 -4.93 -15.78
N VAL A 66 7.36 -5.28 -15.59
CA VAL A 66 6.30 -5.01 -16.58
C VAL A 66 6.15 -3.50 -16.79
N PHE A 67 6.16 -2.72 -15.70
CA PHE A 67 6.10 -1.27 -15.77
C PHE A 67 7.32 -0.68 -16.50
N TYR A 68 8.52 -1.16 -16.18
CA TYR A 68 9.75 -0.74 -16.86
C TYR A 68 9.71 -1.04 -18.35
N PHE A 69 9.25 -2.24 -18.73
CA PHE A 69 9.09 -2.62 -20.14
C PHE A 69 8.13 -1.68 -20.87
N LEU A 70 6.99 -1.34 -20.25
CA LEU A 70 6.03 -0.37 -20.77
C LEU A 70 6.64 1.02 -20.98
N VAL A 71 7.37 1.52 -19.98
CA VAL A 71 8.05 2.83 -20.07
C VAL A 71 9.11 2.82 -21.17
N ARG A 72 9.92 1.77 -21.26
CA ARG A 72 10.93 1.61 -22.32
C ARG A 72 10.28 1.54 -23.70
N TYR A 73 9.17 0.82 -23.83
CA TYR A 73 8.41 0.75 -25.08
C TYR A 73 7.89 2.13 -25.49
N LEU A 74 7.23 2.85 -24.58
CA LEU A 74 6.73 4.20 -24.85
C LEU A 74 7.87 5.15 -25.23
N PHE A 75 8.99 5.13 -24.49
CA PHE A 75 10.13 5.97 -24.80
C PHE A 75 10.70 5.67 -26.20
N ASN A 76 10.83 4.40 -26.57
CA ASN A 76 11.29 4.02 -27.91
C ASN A 76 10.29 4.46 -29.01
N VAL A 77 8.98 4.42 -28.75
CA VAL A 77 7.98 4.87 -29.73
C VAL A 77 8.04 6.38 -29.94
N PHE A 78 8.17 7.17 -28.86
CA PHE A 78 8.14 8.64 -28.95
C PHE A 78 9.51 9.26 -29.28
N PHE A 79 10.58 8.68 -28.75
CA PHE A 79 11.93 9.25 -28.81
C PHE A 79 12.95 8.33 -29.50
N GLY A 80 12.60 7.09 -29.85
CA GLY A 80 13.57 6.10 -30.35
C GLY A 80 14.26 6.47 -31.66
N VAL A 81 13.57 7.16 -32.58
CA VAL A 81 14.18 7.65 -33.82
C VAL A 81 15.20 8.77 -33.53
N GLY A 82 14.84 9.74 -32.69
CA GLY A 82 15.74 10.85 -32.33
C GLY A 82 16.90 10.44 -31.42
N ALA A 83 16.64 9.58 -30.44
CA ALA A 83 17.65 9.03 -29.53
C ALA A 83 18.61 8.08 -30.27
N GLY A 84 18.11 7.29 -31.24
CA GLY A 84 18.92 6.42 -32.09
C GLY A 84 19.91 7.19 -32.97
N MET A 85 19.52 8.36 -33.49
CA MET A 85 20.43 9.24 -34.24
C MET A 85 21.52 9.88 -33.36
N LEU A 86 21.24 10.08 -32.06
CA LEU A 86 22.19 10.62 -31.09
C LEU A 86 23.07 9.52 -30.42
N GLY A 87 22.89 8.25 -30.80
CA GLY A 87 23.59 7.12 -30.18
C GLY A 87 23.23 6.89 -28.70
N LEU A 88 22.16 7.52 -28.21
CA LEU A 88 21.70 7.39 -26.83
C LEU A 88 20.88 6.10 -26.71
N SER A 89 21.46 5.10 -26.04
CA SER A 89 20.77 3.85 -25.74
C SER A 89 20.35 3.80 -24.28
N ILE A 90 19.05 3.68 -24.03
CA ILE A 90 18.48 3.42 -22.69
C ILE A 90 19.01 2.11 -22.11
N SER A 91 19.55 1.22 -22.96
CA SER A 91 20.15 -0.04 -22.50
C SER A 91 21.37 0.16 -21.60
N MET A 92 22.03 1.33 -21.61
CA MET A 92 23.05 1.64 -20.61
C MET A 92 22.48 1.82 -19.20
N LEU A 93 21.19 2.19 -19.09
CA LEU A 93 20.50 2.33 -17.81
C LEU A 93 19.85 1.03 -17.34
N ASP A 94 19.70 0.03 -18.22
CA ASP A 94 19.13 -1.29 -17.88
C ASP A 94 19.73 -1.89 -16.58
N PRO A 95 21.06 -1.97 -16.38
CA PRO A 95 21.62 -2.54 -15.15
C PRO A 95 21.31 -1.70 -13.91
N ILE A 96 21.31 -0.37 -14.01
CA ILE A 96 20.98 0.53 -12.89
C ILE A 96 19.52 0.33 -12.50
N VAL A 97 18.62 0.28 -13.49
CA VAL A 97 17.19 0.09 -13.24
C VAL A 97 16.91 -1.29 -12.66
N GLN A 98 17.58 -2.35 -13.14
CA GLN A 98 17.45 -3.69 -12.55
C GLN A 98 17.89 -3.73 -11.09
N VAL A 99 18.99 -3.04 -10.74
CA VAL A 99 19.42 -2.92 -9.33
C VAL A 99 18.37 -2.19 -8.49
N LEU A 100 17.74 -1.13 -9.02
CA LEU A 100 16.66 -0.42 -8.33
C LEU A 100 15.41 -1.30 -8.16
N ILE A 101 15.03 -2.07 -9.18
CA ILE A 101 13.89 -3.01 -9.12
C ILE A 101 14.14 -4.10 -8.09
N LEU A 102 15.35 -4.68 -8.07
CA LEU A 102 15.74 -5.68 -7.09
C LEU A 102 15.78 -5.10 -5.68
N GLY A 103 16.33 -3.90 -5.51
CA GLY A 103 16.34 -3.18 -4.24
C GLY A 103 14.93 -2.91 -3.73
N ALA A 104 14.02 -2.44 -4.59
CA ALA A 104 12.62 -2.25 -4.25
C ALA A 104 11.93 -3.56 -3.87
N GLY A 105 12.23 -4.65 -4.57
CA GLY A 105 11.78 -6.00 -4.23
C GLY A 105 12.24 -6.43 -2.83
N ILE A 106 13.54 -6.31 -2.52
CA ILE A 106 14.11 -6.67 -1.22
C ILE A 106 13.47 -5.85 -0.11
N ILE A 107 13.30 -4.55 -0.31
CA ILE A 107 12.62 -3.67 0.66
C ILE A 107 11.18 -4.13 0.89
N SER A 108 10.44 -4.46 -0.17
CA SER A 108 9.07 -5.00 -0.12
C SER A 108 8.99 -6.29 0.71
N ALA A 109 9.95 -7.20 0.49
CA ALA A 109 10.04 -8.47 1.21
C ALA A 109 10.43 -8.31 2.68
N VAL A 110 11.38 -7.42 2.98
CA VAL A 110 11.85 -7.14 4.35
C VAL A 110 10.77 -6.44 5.17
N ARG A 111 10.00 -5.54 4.56
CA ARG A 111 8.95 -4.79 5.25
C ARG A 111 7.64 -5.57 5.44
N ASN A 112 7.51 -6.79 4.90
CA ASN A 112 6.25 -7.56 4.87
C ASN A 112 5.06 -6.74 4.33
N ARG A 113 5.35 -5.73 3.50
CA ARG A 113 4.40 -4.73 3.03
C ARG A 113 4.79 -4.39 1.61
N SER A 114 3.83 -4.51 0.70
CA SER A 114 4.06 -4.23 -0.72
C SER A 114 4.53 -2.78 -0.87
N VAL A 115 5.72 -2.56 -1.44
CA VAL A 115 6.21 -1.20 -1.76
C VAL A 115 5.25 -0.49 -2.72
N LEU A 116 4.47 -1.25 -3.51
CA LEU A 116 3.41 -0.72 -4.36
C LEU A 116 2.29 -0.04 -3.52
N ASP A 117 1.93 -0.57 -2.36
CA ASP A 117 0.92 0.05 -1.48
C ASP A 117 1.44 1.34 -0.86
N ASP A 118 2.73 1.43 -0.54
CA ASP A 118 3.35 2.66 -0.02
C ASP A 118 3.51 3.75 -1.10
N ILE A 119 3.65 3.38 -2.37
CA ILE A 119 3.68 4.33 -3.50
C ILE A 119 2.26 4.80 -3.84
N ILE A 120 1.31 3.87 -3.97
CA ILE A 120 -0.07 4.18 -4.38
C ILE A 120 -0.83 4.87 -3.25
N GLY A 121 -0.62 4.49 -1.98
CA GLY A 121 -1.32 5.10 -0.84
C GLY A 121 -0.80 6.47 -0.41
N ARG A 122 0.27 6.97 -1.04
CA ARG A 122 0.86 8.29 -0.78
C ARG A 122 0.50 9.33 -1.83
N VAL A 123 -0.15 8.91 -2.92
CA VAL A 123 -0.80 9.76 -3.94
C VAL A 123 -2.27 9.90 -3.58
#